data_AF-A0AAU6X3W9-F1
#
_entry.id   AF-A0AAU6X3W9-F1
#
_cell.length_a   1.000
_cell.length_b   1.000
_cell.length_c   1.000
_cell.angle_alpha   90.00
_cell.angle_beta   90.00
_cell.angle_gamma   90.00
#
_symmetry.space_group_name_H-M   'P 1'
#
loop_
_entity.id
_entity.type
_entity.pdbx_description
1 polymer ?
#
loop_
_entity_poly.entity_id
_entity_poly.type
_entity_poly.pdbx_seq_one_letter_code
_entity_poly.pdbx_strand_id
1 'polypeptide(L)'
;MDLIAINKILEYISARPESQTAFLTFLKEYEHEFRKRFEQANGFSGAGVGAGSFSLGTGEYIIEYEWRAQLNAICITWLGSREEHQAYIKDKWRMMQPAGRKFVVEHVVITVSGGRTSTKRTVVPYDDAIEPTTPQPLMVAEFEADSYQKVGEALSTRFEYEQALGRTMSIFSAEPTTPEFAELNLLITAVKTYEAQYVKFPELRLLDLINHRMAMFGLTSENLMTFFGTQENKDLFFAGKKQLTKGKLQKLFKMLGIKIPASEFE
;
A
#
# COMPACT_ATOMS: atom_id res chain seq x y z
N MET A 1 2.98 14.16 2.24
CA MET A 1 1.54 13.85 2.13
C MET A 1 1.14 12.87 3.20
N ASP A 2 -0.01 13.10 3.82
CA ASP A 2 -0.59 12.23 4.85
C ASP A 2 -1.36 11.09 4.20
N LEU A 3 -1.14 9.87 4.67
CA LEU A 3 -1.82 8.67 4.20
C LEU A 3 -3.10 8.46 5.02
N ILE A 4 -4.24 8.27 4.34
CA ILE A 4 -5.55 8.03 4.94
C ILE A 4 -6.14 6.70 4.46
N ALA A 5 -7.19 6.24 5.12
CA ALA A 5 -7.79 4.91 4.93
C ALA A 5 -6.85 3.79 5.38
N ILE A 6 -6.01 4.06 6.40
CA ILE A 6 -5.02 3.10 6.91
C ILE A 6 -5.70 1.95 7.68
N ASN A 7 -6.95 2.12 8.12
CA ASN A 7 -7.74 1.03 8.69
C ASN A 7 -7.83 -0.19 7.76
N LYS A 8 -7.89 0.03 6.43
CA LYS A 8 -7.92 -1.03 5.43
C LYS A 8 -6.70 -1.95 5.54
N ILE A 9 -5.53 -1.38 5.84
CA ILE A 9 -4.31 -2.16 6.05
C ILE A 9 -4.46 -3.01 7.31
N LEU A 10 -4.97 -2.44 8.41
CA LEU A 10 -5.14 -3.17 9.67
C LEU A 10 -6.13 -4.34 9.52
N GLU A 11 -7.26 -4.10 8.83
CA GLU A 11 -8.27 -5.12 8.54
C GLU A 11 -7.68 -6.25 7.68
N TYR A 12 -6.89 -5.90 6.67
CA TYR A 12 -6.25 -6.90 5.81
C TYR A 12 -5.19 -7.72 6.53
N ILE A 13 -4.35 -7.08 7.36
CA ILE A 13 -3.39 -7.79 8.22
C ILE A 13 -4.13 -8.75 9.17
N SER A 14 -5.27 -8.31 9.72
CA SER A 14 -6.07 -9.15 10.62
C SER A 14 -6.66 -10.37 9.92
N ALA A 15 -7.04 -10.23 8.65
CA ALA A 15 -7.54 -11.33 7.82
C ALA A 15 -6.43 -12.24 7.27
N ARG A 16 -5.23 -11.68 7.03
CA ARG A 16 -4.06 -12.35 6.43
C ARG A 16 -2.78 -12.00 7.20
N PRO A 17 -2.52 -12.63 8.36
CA PRO A 17 -1.37 -12.31 9.21
C PRO A 17 -0.01 -12.45 8.51
N GLU A 18 0.09 -13.32 7.50
CA GLU A 18 1.29 -13.49 6.67
C GLU A 18 1.71 -12.21 5.92
N SER A 19 0.76 -11.30 5.69
CA SER A 19 1.00 -10.01 5.04
C SER A 19 1.57 -8.95 5.97
N GLN A 20 1.50 -9.17 7.29
CA GLN A 20 1.80 -8.18 8.34
C GLN A 20 3.14 -7.48 8.09
N THR A 21 4.21 -8.25 7.93
CA THR A 21 5.56 -7.68 7.80
C THR A 21 5.68 -6.76 6.59
N ALA A 22 5.08 -7.11 5.45
CA ALA A 22 5.14 -6.30 4.24
C ALA A 22 4.43 -4.95 4.42
N PHE A 23 3.21 -4.97 4.97
CA PHE A 23 2.41 -3.77 5.19
C PHE A 23 2.95 -2.88 6.31
N LEU A 24 3.40 -3.45 7.44
CA LEU A 24 4.01 -2.68 8.51
C LEU A 24 5.33 -2.04 8.08
N THR A 25 6.15 -2.76 7.30
CA THR A 25 7.38 -2.22 6.70
C THR A 25 7.04 -1.02 5.82
N PHE A 26 6.02 -1.16 4.95
CA PHE A 26 5.55 -0.05 4.12
C PHE A 26 5.14 1.17 4.95
N LEU A 27 4.31 0.99 5.99
CA LEU A 27 3.85 2.10 6.84
C LEU A 27 5.01 2.86 7.49
N LYS A 28 5.99 2.14 8.06
CA LYS A 28 7.17 2.74 8.66
C LYS A 28 8.06 3.44 7.62
N GLU A 29 8.28 2.83 6.46
CA GLU A 29 9.04 3.47 5.38
C GLU A 29 8.31 4.68 4.77
N TYR A 30 6.97 4.65 4.77
CA TYR A 30 6.16 5.76 4.33
C TYR A 30 6.37 6.99 5.20
N GLU A 31 6.37 6.80 6.52
CA GLU A 31 6.64 7.85 7.49
C GLU A 31 8.03 8.51 7.29
N HIS A 32 9.07 7.70 7.08
CA HIS A 32 10.45 8.20 7.07
C HIS A 32 10.97 8.67 5.70
N GLU A 33 10.53 8.05 4.59
CA GLU A 33 11.05 8.32 3.25
C GLU A 33 9.98 8.77 2.26
N PHE A 34 8.89 8.01 2.09
CA PHE A 34 7.94 8.32 1.02
C PHE A 34 7.26 9.67 1.25
N ARG A 35 6.91 9.98 2.52
CA ARG A 35 6.36 11.29 2.89
C ARG A 35 7.22 12.44 2.37
N LYS A 36 8.55 12.36 2.56
CA LYS A 36 9.50 13.39 2.10
C LYS A 36 9.58 13.46 0.59
N ARG A 37 9.54 12.32 -0.12
CA ARG A 37 9.57 12.29 -1.59
C ARG A 37 8.36 13.01 -2.18
N PHE A 38 7.17 12.79 -1.63
CA PHE A 38 5.97 13.50 -2.06
C PHE A 38 6.02 14.99 -1.70
N GLU A 39 6.56 15.34 -0.53
CA GLU A 39 6.76 16.74 -0.14
C GLU A 39 7.77 17.47 -1.04
N GLN A 40 8.82 16.80 -1.51
CA GLN A 40 9.80 17.36 -2.46
C GLN A 40 9.26 17.40 -3.90
N ALA A 41 8.46 16.42 -4.30
CA ALA A 41 7.77 16.40 -5.59
C ALA A 41 6.73 17.51 -5.72
N ASN A 42 6.22 18.06 -4.59
CA ASN A 42 5.35 19.24 -4.57
C ASN A 42 6.03 20.54 -5.04
N GLY A 43 7.32 20.49 -5.41
CA GLY A 43 7.94 21.53 -6.26
C GLY A 43 7.37 21.58 -7.69
N PHE A 44 6.62 20.56 -8.12
CA PHE A 44 5.73 20.66 -9.28
C PHE A 44 4.49 21.47 -8.88
N SER A 45 4.39 22.68 -9.41
CA SER A 45 3.30 23.66 -9.27
C SER A 45 1.97 23.22 -9.89
N GLY A 46 1.67 21.92 -9.89
CA GLY A 46 0.43 21.37 -10.42
C GLY A 46 -0.60 21.16 -9.32
N ALA A 47 -1.82 21.61 -9.59
CA ALA A 47 -3.07 21.18 -8.96
C ALA A 47 -3.31 19.67 -9.18
N GLY A 48 -2.32 18.84 -8.84
CA GLY A 48 -2.24 17.44 -9.24
C GLY A 48 -3.19 16.58 -8.42
N VAL A 49 -4.14 15.98 -9.14
CA VAL A 49 -4.86 14.79 -8.72
C VAL A 49 -4.31 13.65 -9.55
N GLY A 50 -4.09 12.50 -8.92
CA GLY A 50 -3.69 11.32 -9.67
C GLY A 50 -3.94 10.05 -8.88
N ALA A 51 -3.77 8.93 -9.57
CA ALA A 51 -3.77 7.62 -8.96
C ALA A 51 -2.42 6.94 -9.16
N GLY A 52 -2.11 5.99 -8.29
CA GLY A 52 -0.89 5.21 -8.36
C GLY A 52 -1.04 3.88 -7.65
N SER A 53 0.05 3.11 -7.65
CA SER A 53 0.14 1.92 -6.82
C SER A 53 1.51 1.80 -6.18
N PHE A 54 1.54 1.28 -4.96
CA PHE A 54 2.75 0.80 -4.31
C PHE A 54 2.78 -0.72 -4.42
N SER A 55 3.86 -1.26 -4.96
CA SER A 55 4.17 -2.69 -4.83
C SER A 55 5.00 -2.90 -3.56
N LEU A 56 4.56 -3.79 -2.68
CA LEU A 56 5.23 -4.07 -1.41
C LEU A 56 6.09 -5.32 -1.55
N GLY A 57 7.22 -5.35 -0.83
CA GLY A 57 8.11 -6.51 -0.84
C GLY A 57 8.65 -6.82 -2.24
N THR A 58 8.58 -8.09 -2.65
CA THR A 58 8.88 -8.56 -4.02
C THR A 58 7.76 -8.27 -5.02
N GLY A 59 6.73 -7.52 -4.62
CA GLY A 59 5.52 -7.28 -5.40
C GLY A 59 4.41 -8.28 -5.14
N GLU A 60 4.46 -9.01 -4.01
CA GLU A 60 3.41 -9.94 -3.56
C GLU A 60 2.14 -9.22 -3.12
N TYR A 61 2.26 -7.97 -2.66
CA TYR A 61 1.13 -7.15 -2.24
C TYR A 61 1.16 -5.80 -2.97
N ILE A 62 -0.03 -5.27 -3.21
CA ILE A 62 -0.24 -4.03 -3.93
C ILE A 62 -1.17 -3.15 -3.09
N ILE A 63 -0.85 -1.86 -3.03
CA ILE A 63 -1.74 -0.80 -2.53
C ILE A 63 -2.03 0.13 -3.71
N GLU A 64 -3.27 0.22 -4.14
CA GLU A 64 -3.73 1.30 -5.02
C GLU A 64 -4.12 2.52 -4.18
N TYR A 65 -3.81 3.69 -4.70
CA TYR A 65 -4.12 4.93 -4.02
C TYR A 65 -4.47 6.05 -5.01
N GLU A 66 -5.21 7.01 -4.50
CA GLU A 66 -5.38 8.32 -5.11
C GLU A 66 -4.64 9.36 -4.28
N TRP A 67 -4.03 10.34 -4.92
CA TRP A 67 -3.31 11.41 -4.25
C TRP A 67 -3.82 12.76 -4.74
N ARG A 68 -3.80 13.73 -3.82
CA ARG A 68 -4.21 15.10 -4.07
C ARG A 68 -3.23 16.05 -3.40
N ALA A 69 -2.48 16.78 -4.21
CA ALA A 69 -1.45 17.69 -3.71
C ALA A 69 -2.04 18.87 -2.92
N GLN A 70 -3.17 19.43 -3.36
CA GLN A 70 -3.77 20.60 -2.70
C GLN A 70 -4.21 20.34 -1.26
N LEU A 71 -4.55 19.09 -0.93
CA LEU A 71 -4.95 18.67 0.42
C LEU A 71 -3.84 17.88 1.13
N ASN A 72 -2.66 17.77 0.50
CA ASN A 72 -1.50 17.01 0.97
C ASN A 72 -1.88 15.59 1.43
N ALA A 73 -2.77 14.92 0.70
CA ALA A 73 -3.37 13.65 1.12
C ALA A 73 -3.21 12.54 0.08
N ILE A 74 -3.01 11.31 0.57
CA ILE A 74 -3.06 10.07 -0.20
C ILE A 74 -4.13 9.18 0.41
N CYS A 75 -5.14 8.78 -0.37
CA CYS A 75 -6.20 7.88 0.05
C CYS A 75 -5.98 6.49 -0.54
N ILE A 76 -5.94 5.47 0.32
CA ILE A 76 -5.88 4.07 -0.12
C ILE A 76 -7.24 3.68 -0.68
N THR A 77 -7.30 3.36 -1.97
CA THR A 77 -8.54 2.97 -2.65
C THR A 77 -8.73 1.46 -2.60
N TRP A 78 -7.65 0.70 -2.80
CA TRP A 78 -7.65 -0.76 -2.79
C TRP A 78 -6.31 -1.29 -2.27
N LEU A 79 -6.31 -2.47 -1.66
CA LEU A 79 -5.09 -3.21 -1.35
C LEU A 79 -5.36 -4.72 -1.34
N GLY A 80 -4.33 -5.50 -1.59
CA GLY A 80 -4.44 -6.96 -1.59
C GLY A 80 -3.18 -7.65 -2.08
N SER A 81 -3.24 -8.97 -2.22
CA SER A 81 -2.19 -9.74 -2.88
C SER A 81 -2.14 -9.43 -4.38
N ARG A 82 -1.05 -9.80 -5.04
CA ARG A 82 -0.91 -9.63 -6.50
C ARG A 82 -1.96 -10.44 -7.25
N GLU A 83 -2.28 -11.64 -6.78
CA GLU A 83 -3.31 -12.51 -7.35
C GLU A 83 -4.69 -11.88 -7.20
N GLU A 84 -4.99 -11.33 -6.02
CA GLU A 84 -6.23 -10.60 -5.76
C GLU A 84 -6.33 -9.34 -6.62
N HIS A 85 -5.22 -8.64 -6.82
CA HIS A 85 -5.16 -7.47 -7.69
C HIS A 85 -5.48 -7.83 -9.14
N GLN A 86 -4.94 -8.93 -9.65
CA GLN A 86 -5.24 -9.41 -10.99
C GLN A 86 -6.74 -9.72 -11.17
N ALA A 87 -7.35 -10.37 -10.18
CA ALA A 87 -8.79 -10.63 -10.18
C ALA A 87 -9.61 -9.33 -10.13
N TYR A 88 -9.27 -8.43 -9.22
CA TYR A 88 -9.92 -7.12 -9.08
C TYR A 88 -9.82 -6.29 -10.37
N ILE A 89 -8.64 -6.24 -10.99
CA ILE A 89 -8.43 -5.54 -12.26
C ILE A 89 -9.30 -6.17 -13.34
N LYS A 90 -9.34 -7.51 -13.46
CA LYS A 90 -10.19 -8.21 -14.43
C LYS A 90 -11.68 -7.86 -14.25
N ASP A 91 -12.17 -7.83 -13.02
CA ASP A 91 -13.55 -7.45 -12.72
C ASP A 91 -13.84 -5.97 -13.01
N LYS A 92 -12.93 -5.07 -12.63
CA LYS A 92 -13.00 -3.64 -12.93
C LYS A 92 -13.06 -3.40 -14.44
N TRP A 93 -12.20 -4.08 -15.20
CA TRP A 93 -12.24 -4.04 -16.66
C TRP A 93 -13.57 -4.54 -17.22
N ARG A 94 -14.15 -5.62 -16.67
CA ARG A 94 -15.47 -6.14 -17.07
C ARG A 94 -16.58 -5.11 -16.86
N MET A 95 -16.59 -4.43 -15.72
CA MET A 95 -17.61 -3.41 -15.39
C MET A 95 -17.50 -2.15 -16.24
N MET A 96 -16.28 -1.79 -16.67
CA MET A 96 -16.04 -0.64 -17.55
C MET A 96 -16.27 -0.95 -19.04
N GLN A 97 -16.62 -2.19 -19.41
CA GLN A 97 -16.94 -2.49 -20.81
C GLN A 97 -18.29 -1.86 -21.20
N PRO A 98 -18.34 -0.96 -22.20
CA PRO A 98 -19.62 -0.54 -22.74
C PRO A 98 -20.34 -1.76 -23.32
N ALA A 99 -21.64 -1.89 -23.02
CA ALA A 99 -22.47 -3.00 -23.50
C ALA A 99 -22.28 -3.20 -25.02
N GLY A 100 -21.81 -4.38 -25.41
CA GLY A 100 -21.69 -4.77 -26.82
C GLY A 100 -20.29 -4.75 -27.46
N ARG A 101 -19.19 -4.51 -26.72
CA ARG A 101 -17.83 -4.72 -27.25
C ARG A 101 -16.99 -5.66 -26.39
N LYS A 102 -16.64 -6.83 -26.94
CA LYS A 102 -15.74 -7.81 -26.34
C LYS A 102 -14.28 -7.38 -26.53
N PHE A 103 -13.49 -7.31 -25.45
CA PHE A 103 -12.04 -7.09 -25.52
C PHE A 103 -11.30 -8.23 -24.78
N VAL A 104 -10.23 -8.75 -25.41
CA VAL A 104 -9.36 -9.83 -24.89
C VAL A 104 -8.03 -9.23 -24.42
N VAL A 105 -7.52 -9.66 -23.26
CA VAL A 105 -6.20 -9.28 -22.75
C VAL A 105 -5.35 -10.56 -22.66
N GLU A 106 -4.31 -10.65 -23.48
CA GLU A 106 -3.32 -11.75 -23.43
C GLU A 106 -1.96 -11.20 -22.95
N HIS A 107 -1.35 -11.89 -21.99
CA HIS A 107 0.01 -11.61 -21.52
C HIS A 107 0.99 -12.46 -22.32
N VAL A 108 1.74 -11.85 -23.25
CA VAL A 108 2.82 -12.54 -23.97
C VAL A 108 4.15 -12.24 -23.29
N VAL A 109 4.81 -13.28 -22.77
CA VAL A 109 6.21 -13.20 -22.32
C VAL A 109 7.09 -13.35 -23.55
N ILE A 110 7.76 -12.28 -23.97
CA ILE A 110 8.71 -12.32 -25.08
C ILE A 110 10.12 -12.49 -24.49
N THR A 111 10.72 -13.66 -24.68
CA THR A 111 12.15 -13.85 -24.46
C THR A 111 12.91 -13.29 -25.65
N VAL A 112 13.44 -12.08 -25.53
CA VAL A 112 14.29 -11.48 -26.57
C VAL A 112 15.75 -11.81 -26.25
N SER A 113 16.39 -12.64 -27.07
CA SER A 113 17.85 -12.73 -27.12
C SER A 113 18.40 -11.43 -27.70
N GLY A 114 18.90 -10.55 -26.83
CA GLY A 114 19.77 -9.43 -27.20
C GLY A 114 19.06 -8.19 -27.77
N GLY A 115 18.65 -7.29 -26.87
CA GLY A 115 18.64 -5.84 -27.16
C GLY A 115 17.33 -5.24 -27.68
N ARG A 116 16.61 -4.58 -26.77
CA ARG A 116 15.48 -3.64 -26.94
C ARG A 116 14.13 -4.24 -27.38
N THR A 117 13.22 -4.32 -26.41
CA THR A 117 11.81 -4.71 -26.58
C THR A 117 11.00 -3.57 -27.20
N SER A 118 10.28 -3.83 -28.29
CA SER A 118 9.16 -3.00 -28.73
C SER A 118 7.88 -3.85 -28.73
N THR A 119 6.76 -3.27 -28.28
CA THR A 119 5.48 -3.98 -28.14
C THR A 119 4.59 -3.64 -29.32
N LYS A 120 4.14 -4.65 -30.08
CA LYS A 120 3.13 -4.51 -31.15
C LYS A 120 1.82 -5.16 -30.69
N ARG A 121 0.69 -4.46 -30.80
CA ARG A 121 -0.65 -4.94 -30.43
C ARG A 121 -1.38 -5.54 -31.63
N THR A 122 -2.05 -6.67 -31.47
CA THR A 122 -3.02 -7.22 -32.45
C THR A 122 -4.11 -8.01 -31.69
N VAL A 123 -5.36 -7.99 -32.17
CA VAL A 123 -6.59 -8.41 -31.43
C VAL A 123 -7.31 -9.57 -32.13
N VAL A 124 -7.68 -10.66 -31.42
CA VAL A 124 -8.53 -11.80 -31.87
C VAL A 124 -9.27 -12.43 -30.63
N PRO A 125 -10.44 -13.13 -30.75
CA PRO A 125 -11.42 -13.36 -29.64
C PRO A 125 -11.24 -14.65 -28.78
N TYR A 126 -11.83 -14.67 -27.56
CA TYR A 126 -11.85 -15.79 -26.57
C TYR A 126 -13.29 -16.25 -26.20
N ASP A 127 -13.42 -17.52 -25.80
CA ASP A 127 -14.67 -18.30 -25.61
C ASP A 127 -14.98 -18.58 -24.12
N ASP A 128 -16.26 -18.68 -23.77
CA ASP A 128 -16.78 -18.77 -22.39
C ASP A 128 -16.60 -20.16 -21.77
N ALA A 129 -15.99 -20.27 -20.58
CA ALA A 129 -16.35 -21.23 -19.50
C ALA A 129 -15.26 -21.32 -18.40
N ILE A 130 -15.32 -20.47 -17.37
CA ILE A 130 -14.80 -20.82 -16.02
C ILE A 130 -15.77 -20.24 -14.98
N GLU A 131 -16.35 -21.10 -14.15
CA GLU A 131 -17.20 -20.71 -13.02
C GLU A 131 -16.40 -19.91 -11.97
N PRO A 132 -17.00 -18.90 -11.32
CA PRO A 132 -16.30 -17.99 -10.42
C PRO A 132 -15.86 -18.70 -9.13
N THR A 133 -14.56 -18.65 -8.82
CA THR A 133 -14.12 -18.60 -7.43
C THR A 133 -14.03 -17.13 -7.06
N THR A 134 -15.01 -16.65 -6.30
CA THR A 134 -15.04 -15.27 -5.79
C THR A 134 -14.22 -15.19 -4.51
N PRO A 135 -12.99 -14.64 -4.49
CA PRO A 135 -12.54 -13.92 -3.32
C PRO A 135 -13.25 -12.57 -3.35
N GLN A 136 -14.17 -12.35 -2.41
CA GLN A 136 -14.73 -11.02 -2.25
C GLN A 136 -13.58 -10.06 -1.93
N PRO A 137 -13.35 -9.01 -2.75
CA PRO A 137 -12.51 -7.92 -2.29
C PRO A 137 -13.12 -7.43 -0.97
N LEU A 138 -12.29 -7.04 0.00
CA LEU A 138 -12.73 -6.25 1.14
C LEU A 138 -13.21 -4.90 0.59
N MET A 139 -14.39 -4.90 -0.03
CA MET A 139 -15.12 -3.70 -0.37
C MET A 139 -15.52 -3.09 0.97
N VAL A 140 -15.16 -1.83 1.13
CA VAL A 140 -15.85 -0.94 2.06
C VAL A 140 -17.33 -1.20 1.82
N ALA A 141 -18.08 -1.55 2.86
CA ALA A 141 -19.52 -1.74 2.76
C ALA A 141 -20.10 -0.60 1.91
N GLU A 142 -20.96 -0.95 0.95
CA GLU A 142 -21.66 0.00 0.08
C GLU A 142 -22.51 0.94 0.95
N PHE A 143 -21.88 1.94 1.54
CA PHE A 143 -22.55 3.01 2.25
C PHE A 143 -22.93 4.05 1.21
N GLU A 144 -24.23 4.39 1.16
CA GLU A 144 -24.73 5.45 0.30
C GLU A 144 -23.95 6.73 0.61
N ALA A 145 -23.12 7.16 -0.34
CA ALA A 145 -22.17 8.26 -0.18
C ALA A 145 -22.83 9.60 0.17
N ASP A 146 -24.15 9.74 0.00
CA ASP A 146 -24.91 10.95 0.30
C ASP A 146 -25.56 10.97 1.70
N SER A 147 -25.30 9.96 2.53
CA SER A 147 -25.92 9.83 3.87
C SER A 147 -25.17 10.49 5.03
N TYR A 148 -23.93 10.96 4.81
CA TYR A 148 -23.12 11.56 5.89
C TYR A 148 -23.53 13.00 6.20
N GLN A 149 -23.98 13.27 7.43
CA GLN A 149 -24.53 14.58 7.84
C GLN A 149 -23.63 15.42 8.76
N LYS A 150 -22.46 14.92 9.19
CA LYS A 150 -21.61 15.55 10.24
C LYS A 150 -20.29 16.14 9.71
N VAL A 151 -20.36 17.07 8.76
CA VAL A 151 -19.14 17.66 8.17
C VAL A 151 -18.45 18.59 9.17
N GLY A 152 -17.17 18.33 9.47
CA GLY A 152 -16.34 19.18 10.35
C GLY A 152 -16.41 18.84 11.84
N GLU A 153 -17.12 17.78 12.24
CA GLU A 153 -17.14 17.27 13.61
C GLU A 153 -16.08 16.21 13.85
N ALA A 154 -15.71 16.02 15.13
CA ALA A 154 -14.84 14.92 15.53
C ALA A 154 -15.59 13.59 15.43
N LEU A 155 -14.99 12.63 14.71
CA LEU A 155 -15.51 11.27 14.62
C LEU A 155 -15.24 10.55 15.95
N SER A 156 -16.26 9.94 16.53
CA SER A 156 -16.14 9.26 17.84
C SER A 156 -16.45 7.77 17.78
N THR A 157 -17.05 7.31 16.68
CA THR A 157 -17.42 5.90 16.49
C THR A 157 -16.90 5.35 15.17
N ARG A 158 -16.71 4.02 15.10
CA ARG A 158 -16.33 3.33 13.86
C ARG A 158 -17.33 3.57 12.74
N PHE A 159 -18.62 3.61 13.05
CA PHE A 159 -19.68 3.82 12.08
C PHE A 159 -19.65 5.22 11.46
N GLU A 160 -19.44 6.27 12.27
CA GLU A 160 -19.24 7.63 11.75
C GLU A 160 -17.99 7.71 10.88
N TYR A 161 -16.92 7.04 11.29
CA TYR A 161 -15.69 6.97 10.53
C TYR A 161 -15.86 6.29 9.17
N GLU A 162 -16.54 5.15 9.10
CA GLU A 162 -16.78 4.43 7.85
C GLU A 162 -17.61 5.25 6.86
N GLN A 163 -18.64 5.96 7.34
CA GLN A 163 -19.41 6.89 6.50
C GLN A 163 -18.57 8.08 6.03
N ALA A 164 -17.80 8.71 6.93
CA ALA A 164 -16.92 9.82 6.58
C ALA A 164 -15.86 9.40 5.56
N LEU A 165 -15.28 8.21 5.72
CA LEU A 165 -14.32 7.64 4.79
C LEU A 165 -14.96 7.32 3.44
N GLY A 166 -16.15 6.72 3.43
CA GLY A 166 -16.92 6.46 2.21
C GLY A 166 -17.21 7.75 1.43
N ARG A 167 -17.70 8.79 2.12
CA ARG A 167 -17.88 10.12 1.54
C ARG A 167 -16.57 10.69 1.01
N THR A 168 -15.50 10.66 1.81
CA THR A 168 -14.16 11.12 1.43
C THR A 168 -13.70 10.49 0.11
N MET A 169 -13.86 9.17 -0.03
CA MET A 169 -13.49 8.44 -1.23
C MET A 169 -14.35 8.85 -2.43
N SER A 170 -15.67 9.06 -2.23
CA SER A 170 -16.59 9.44 -3.32
C SER A 170 -16.30 10.82 -3.92
N ILE A 171 -15.87 11.77 -3.10
CA ILE A 171 -15.59 13.16 -3.53
C ILE A 171 -14.09 13.47 -3.61
N PHE A 172 -13.20 12.47 -3.53
CA PHE A 172 -11.74 12.67 -3.50
C PHE A 172 -11.20 13.43 -4.74
N SER A 173 -11.94 13.34 -5.84
CA SER A 173 -11.66 14.03 -7.11
C SER A 173 -12.31 15.43 -7.24
N ALA A 174 -12.96 15.96 -6.19
CA ALA A 174 -13.64 17.27 -6.23
C ALA A 174 -12.73 18.45 -6.60
N GLU A 175 -13.18 19.32 -7.50
CA GLU A 175 -12.39 20.46 -7.98
C GLU A 175 -12.25 21.57 -6.93
N PRO A 176 -11.10 22.29 -6.82
CA PRO A 176 -10.83 23.23 -5.74
C PRO A 176 -11.88 24.32 -5.48
N THR A 177 -12.65 24.71 -6.49
CA THR A 177 -13.67 25.78 -6.40
C THR A 177 -15.06 25.28 -6.04
N THR A 178 -15.24 23.99 -5.74
CA THR A 178 -16.55 23.41 -5.48
C THR A 178 -16.84 23.23 -3.98
N PRO A 179 -18.12 23.22 -3.55
CA PRO A 179 -18.49 22.93 -2.17
C PRO A 179 -17.95 21.59 -1.67
N GLU A 180 -17.89 20.58 -2.54
CA GLU A 180 -17.39 19.25 -2.24
C GLU A 180 -15.90 19.27 -1.91
N PHE A 181 -15.10 20.19 -2.47
CA PHE A 181 -13.70 20.33 -2.10
C PHE A 181 -13.53 20.91 -0.69
N ALA A 182 -14.37 21.87 -0.31
CA ALA A 182 -14.38 22.40 1.05
C ALA A 182 -14.80 21.31 2.06
N GLU A 183 -15.82 20.52 1.70
CA GLU A 183 -16.25 19.33 2.46
C GLU A 183 -15.11 18.31 2.59
N LEU A 184 -14.45 17.96 1.48
CA LEU A 184 -13.35 16.99 1.44
C LEU A 184 -12.21 17.37 2.37
N ASN A 185 -11.83 18.65 2.43
CA ASN A 185 -10.77 19.12 3.33
C ASN A 185 -11.11 18.85 4.81
N LEU A 186 -12.36 19.08 5.20
CA LEU A 186 -12.84 18.80 6.56
C LEU A 186 -12.89 17.30 6.84
N LEU A 187 -13.40 16.50 5.90
CA LEU A 187 -13.48 15.06 6.03
C LEU A 187 -12.10 14.40 6.15
N ILE A 188 -11.13 14.78 5.31
CA ILE A 188 -9.76 14.28 5.39
C ILE A 188 -9.17 14.56 6.78
N THR A 189 -9.39 15.76 7.31
CA THR A 189 -8.93 16.13 8.65
C THR A 189 -9.57 15.26 9.74
N ALA A 190 -10.88 15.04 9.65
CA ALA A 190 -11.63 14.21 10.59
C ALA A 190 -11.20 12.74 10.55
N VAL A 191 -11.11 12.15 9.35
CA VAL A 191 -10.65 10.77 9.10
C VAL A 191 -9.24 10.57 9.68
N LYS A 192 -8.29 11.47 9.37
CA LYS A 192 -6.92 11.40 9.89
C LYS A 192 -6.87 11.44 11.41
N THR A 193 -7.66 12.33 12.00
CA THR A 193 -7.71 12.50 13.45
C THR A 193 -8.22 11.23 14.12
N TYR A 194 -9.28 10.64 13.57
CA TYR A 194 -9.81 9.37 14.04
C TYR A 194 -8.79 8.23 13.91
N GLU A 195 -8.16 8.09 12.74
CA GLU A 195 -7.17 7.04 12.50
C GLU A 195 -5.99 7.13 13.46
N ALA A 196 -5.44 8.33 13.69
CA ALA A 196 -4.36 8.52 14.64
C ALA A 196 -4.75 8.12 16.08
N GLN A 197 -6.00 8.35 16.47
CA GLN A 197 -6.52 8.02 17.80
C GLN A 197 -6.81 6.52 17.95
N TYR A 198 -7.53 5.93 17.01
CA TYR A 198 -8.16 4.61 17.18
C TYR A 198 -7.51 3.48 16.36
N VAL A 199 -6.82 3.78 15.26
CA VAL A 199 -6.16 2.73 14.46
C VAL A 199 -4.76 2.47 15.02
N LYS A 200 -4.61 1.31 15.67
CA LYS A 200 -3.34 0.86 16.26
C LYS A 200 -2.84 -0.38 15.53
N PHE A 201 -1.65 -0.28 14.97
CA PHE A 201 -0.99 -1.40 14.29
C PHE A 201 -0.19 -2.24 15.28
N PRO A 202 -0.07 -3.55 15.04
CA PRO A 202 0.89 -4.38 15.76
C PRO A 202 2.32 -3.89 15.54
N GLU A 203 3.21 -4.19 16.49
CA GLU A 203 4.61 -3.81 16.41
C GLU A 203 5.33 -4.59 15.30
N LEU A 204 6.14 -3.89 14.50
CA LEU A 204 7.02 -4.52 13.53
C LEU A 204 8.26 -5.04 14.26
N ARG A 205 8.47 -6.35 14.29
CA ARG A 205 9.65 -6.93 14.92
C ARG A 205 10.88 -6.82 14.02
N LEU A 206 12.02 -6.48 14.62
CA LEU A 206 13.30 -6.34 13.90
C LEU A 206 13.65 -7.57 13.06
N LEU A 207 13.51 -8.77 13.64
CA LEU A 207 13.84 -10.02 12.95
C LEU A 207 12.91 -10.29 11.78
N ASP A 208 11.62 -9.96 11.90
CA ASP A 208 10.67 -10.13 10.79
C ASP A 208 11.05 -9.21 9.63
N LEU A 209 11.37 -7.95 9.91
CA LEU A 209 11.83 -6.99 8.91
C LEU A 209 13.10 -7.47 8.19
N ILE A 210 14.11 -7.93 8.95
CA ILE A 210 15.36 -8.43 8.38
C ILE A 210 15.11 -9.68 7.54
N ASN A 211 14.39 -10.66 8.07
CA ASN A 211 14.06 -11.90 7.36
C ASN A 211 13.26 -11.62 6.09
N HIS A 212 12.29 -10.70 6.15
CA HIS A 212 11.50 -10.31 4.98
C HIS A 212 12.37 -9.69 3.89
N ARG A 213 13.27 -8.76 4.24
CA ARG A 213 14.22 -8.17 3.28
C ARG A 213 15.22 -9.18 2.74
N MET A 214 15.70 -10.10 3.58
CA MET A 214 16.56 -11.18 3.13
C MET A 214 15.86 -12.06 2.09
N ALA A 215 14.62 -12.48 2.36
CA ALA A 215 13.82 -13.26 1.43
C ALA A 215 13.64 -12.52 0.10
N MET A 216 13.37 -11.21 0.12
CA MET A 216 13.24 -10.40 -1.11
C MET A 216 14.48 -10.43 -2.01
N PHE A 217 15.67 -10.44 -1.40
CA PHE A 217 16.94 -10.43 -2.14
C PHE A 217 17.53 -11.83 -2.36
N GLY A 218 16.83 -12.90 -1.94
CA GLY A 218 17.37 -14.25 -1.98
C GLY A 218 18.62 -14.44 -1.10
N LEU A 219 18.74 -13.64 -0.03
CA LEU A 219 19.87 -13.70 0.91
C LEU A 219 19.61 -14.72 2.01
N THR A 220 20.69 -15.41 2.39
CA THR A 220 20.72 -16.31 3.53
C THR A 220 21.41 -15.63 4.72
N SER A 221 21.23 -16.18 5.93
CA SER A 221 21.91 -15.67 7.12
C SER A 221 23.44 -15.74 7.00
N GLU A 222 23.96 -16.68 6.20
CA GLU A 222 25.38 -16.79 5.85
C GLU A 222 25.91 -15.55 5.12
N ASN A 223 25.09 -14.96 4.25
CA ASN A 223 25.48 -13.74 3.53
C ASN A 223 25.66 -12.53 4.46
N LEU A 224 25.17 -12.61 5.71
CA LEU A 224 25.25 -11.55 6.70
C LEU A 224 26.37 -11.74 7.74
N MET A 225 27.20 -12.77 7.60
CA MET A 225 28.25 -13.11 8.57
C MET A 225 29.19 -11.95 8.92
N THR A 226 29.49 -11.07 7.97
CA THR A 226 30.33 -9.88 8.15
C THR A 226 29.84 -8.94 9.26
N PHE A 227 28.54 -8.93 9.58
CA PHE A 227 28.00 -8.10 10.68
C PHE A 227 28.17 -8.76 12.06
N PHE A 228 28.18 -10.08 12.12
CA PHE A 228 28.15 -10.85 13.37
C PHE A 228 29.56 -11.26 13.86
N GLY A 229 30.51 -11.41 12.93
CA GLY A 229 31.91 -11.77 13.21
C GLY A 229 32.12 -13.26 13.51
N THR A 230 31.23 -13.88 14.30
CA THR A 230 31.24 -15.32 14.60
C THR A 230 29.90 -15.96 14.28
N GLN A 231 29.91 -17.27 14.01
CA GLN A 231 28.69 -18.06 13.76
C GLN A 231 27.75 -18.04 14.96
N GLU A 232 28.31 -18.22 16.16
CA GLU A 232 27.55 -18.18 17.43
C GLU A 232 26.80 -16.84 17.61
N ASN A 233 27.44 -15.71 17.30
CA ASN A 233 26.80 -14.40 17.41
C ASN A 233 25.65 -14.22 16.42
N LYS A 234 25.79 -14.77 15.21
CA LYS A 234 24.73 -14.76 14.20
C LYS A 234 23.55 -15.60 14.69
N ASP A 235 23.80 -16.81 15.15
CA ASP A 235 22.75 -17.73 15.58
C ASP A 235 22.00 -17.18 16.80
N LEU A 236 22.72 -16.57 17.75
CA LEU A 236 22.11 -15.86 18.89
C LEU A 236 21.27 -14.65 18.44
N PHE A 237 21.69 -13.92 17.41
CA PHE A 237 20.92 -12.80 16.87
C PHE A 237 19.61 -13.26 16.24
N PHE A 238 19.66 -14.24 15.34
CA PHE A 238 18.45 -14.78 14.70
C PHE A 238 17.54 -15.54 15.67
N ALA A 239 18.07 -16.03 16.78
CA ALA A 239 17.29 -16.56 17.90
C ALA A 239 16.68 -15.46 18.80
N GLY A 240 16.94 -14.18 18.53
CA GLY A 240 16.48 -13.05 19.36
C GLY A 240 17.17 -12.94 20.72
N LYS A 241 18.27 -13.67 20.94
CA LYS A 241 19.01 -13.72 22.21
C LYS A 241 20.13 -12.70 22.31
N LYS A 242 20.49 -12.06 21.19
CA LYS A 242 21.55 -11.06 21.13
C LYS A 242 21.17 -9.94 20.18
N GLN A 243 21.36 -8.70 20.61
CA GLN A 243 21.17 -7.54 19.75
C GLN A 243 22.49 -7.11 19.08
N LEU A 244 22.37 -6.49 17.91
CA LEU A 244 23.49 -5.82 17.27
C LEU A 244 23.68 -4.42 17.86
N THR A 245 24.92 -3.94 17.90
CA THR A 245 25.17 -2.53 18.22
C THR A 245 24.54 -1.63 17.17
N LYS A 246 24.06 -0.44 17.56
CA LYS A 246 23.46 0.57 16.67
C LYS A 246 24.22 0.74 15.35
N GLY A 247 25.54 0.91 15.42
CA GLY A 247 26.38 1.12 14.23
C GLY A 247 26.43 -0.10 13.29
N LYS A 248 26.37 -1.33 13.83
CA LYS A 248 26.27 -2.54 13.00
C LYS A 248 24.87 -2.69 12.40
N LEU A 249 23.84 -2.41 13.18
CA LEU A 249 22.44 -2.49 12.73
C LEU A 249 22.15 -1.49 11.60
N GLN A 250 22.65 -0.26 11.72
CA GLN A 250 22.54 0.76 10.66
C GLN A 250 23.23 0.31 9.36
N LYS A 251 24.40 -0.31 9.44
CA LYS A 251 25.10 -0.84 8.25
C LYS A 251 24.31 -1.99 7.63
N LEU A 252 23.74 -2.88 8.46
CA LEU A 252 22.89 -3.97 8.00
C LEU A 252 21.64 -3.42 7.29
N PHE A 253 20.96 -2.44 7.88
CA PHE A 253 19.79 -1.79 7.29
C PHE A 253 20.10 -1.17 5.94
N LYS A 254 21.22 -0.43 5.85
CA LYS A 254 21.68 0.16 4.59
C LYS A 254 21.92 -0.90 3.51
N MET A 255 22.53 -2.03 3.88
CA MET A 255 22.79 -3.13 2.95
C MET A 255 21.49 -3.82 2.49
N LEU A 256 20.53 -4.00 3.40
CA LEU A 256 19.20 -4.54 3.10
C LEU A 256 18.23 -3.51 2.51
N GLY A 257 18.70 -2.31 2.18
CA GLY A 257 17.86 -1.25 1.60
C GLY A 257 16.73 -0.75 2.51
N ILE A 258 16.75 -1.11 3.81
CA ILE A 258 15.75 -0.70 4.80
C ILE A 258 15.86 0.81 5.01
N LYS A 259 14.72 1.48 4.91
CA LYS A 259 14.64 2.94 5.03
C LYS A 259 14.15 3.45 6.39
N ILE A 260 13.90 2.52 7.31
CA ILE A 260 13.53 2.81 8.69
C ILE A 260 14.81 3.09 9.48
N PRO A 261 14.86 4.14 10.32
CA PRO A 261 15.98 4.36 11.24
C PRO A 261 16.17 3.18 12.19
N ALA A 262 17.41 2.73 12.38
CA ALA A 262 17.72 1.62 13.30
C ALA A 262 17.35 1.91 14.76
N SER A 263 17.21 3.18 15.14
CA SER A 263 16.77 3.60 16.48
C SER A 263 15.33 3.25 16.82
N GLU A 264 14.51 2.89 15.83
CA GLU A 264 13.13 2.40 16.05
C GLU A 264 13.09 0.98 16.64
N PHE A 265 14.23 0.28 16.67
CA PHE A 265 14.34 -1.13 17.10
C PHE A 265 15.38 -1.32 18.22
N GLU A 266 15.75 -0.23 18.90
CA GLU A 266 16.68 -0.22 20.05
C GLU A 266 15.98 -0.53 21.38
#